data_AF-A0AAE0GEQ7-F1
#
_entry.id   AF-A0AAE0GEQ7-F1
#
_cell.length_a   1.000
_cell.length_b   1.000
_cell.length_c   1.000
_cell.angle_alpha   90.00
_cell.angle_beta   90.00
_cell.angle_gamma   90.00
#
_symmetry.space_group_name_H-M   'P 1'
#
loop_
_entity.id
_entity.type
_entity.pdbx_description
1 polymer ?
#
loop_
_entity_poly.entity_id
_entity_poly.type
_entity_poly.pdbx_seq_one_letter_code
_entity_poly.pdbx_strand_id
1 'polypeptide(L)'
;MWDTYEWWHLLKGARVVKYYPEESHLFTSPEWRHLLREDGTYGFGAERAFCGPIQWPVLVVYFPSTLPSRMAALVSELLGMRTRLSTDEGHRRGIRDVQAYMRAYLDHGLPATGTDVVCYAAYSSTLANPCRQPQVLGLLKVLDKRYKKPSSVKDDWTLRQWCHIFHSGFLLNRRSGRHHRLLFLFCTLGCLRRGGTKYLRVFFELLGSGDQVSIWWLAPPCHSTPHVMVVRDEVGLSPFVQGALDLDKNVDSRKPRRFYMPSEVPALGLRPVELLEDYIIREEVPSGSLLFAAPKGGTGWYAGPYTGHARAFKQAYSRAFPQARDVARYSSGSARKSLGQWL
;
A
#
# COMPACT_ATOMS: atom_id res chain seq x y z
N MET A 1 30.40 -17.96 10.44
CA MET A 1 30.11 -17.58 9.04
C MET A 1 28.62 -17.30 8.92
N TRP A 2 28.18 -16.13 9.38
CA TRP A 2 26.83 -15.64 9.10
C TRP A 2 26.82 -14.69 7.89
N ASP A 3 27.98 -14.10 7.62
CA ASP A 3 28.31 -13.21 6.51
C ASP A 3 28.25 -13.88 5.14
N THR A 4 28.25 -15.22 5.09
CA THR A 4 28.08 -16.03 3.89
C THR A 4 26.62 -16.32 3.56
N TYR A 5 25.68 -16.04 4.47
CA TYR A 5 24.28 -16.23 4.16
C TYR A 5 23.69 -15.03 3.41
N GLU A 6 22.87 -15.32 2.41
CA GLU A 6 22.36 -14.31 1.46
C GLU A 6 21.57 -13.15 2.11
N TRP A 7 21.00 -13.34 3.31
CA TRP A 7 20.29 -12.27 4.03
C TRP A 7 21.24 -11.27 4.71
N TRP A 8 22.51 -11.61 4.93
CA TRP A 8 23.47 -10.73 5.60
C TRP A 8 23.63 -9.41 4.84
N HIS A 9 23.61 -9.47 3.51
CA HIS A 9 23.66 -8.29 2.64
C HIS A 9 22.48 -7.32 2.83
N LEU A 10 21.37 -7.77 3.41
CA LEU A 10 20.21 -6.93 3.74
C LEU A 10 20.42 -6.11 5.02
N LEU A 11 21.35 -6.51 5.89
CA LEU A 11 21.69 -5.81 7.14
C LEU A 11 22.82 -4.79 6.92
N LYS A 12 22.75 -4.02 5.83
CA LYS A 12 23.81 -3.09 5.46
C LYS A 12 23.99 -2.01 6.54
N GLY A 13 25.22 -1.89 7.05
CA GLY A 13 25.57 -0.95 8.11
C GLY A 13 25.33 -1.46 9.53
N ALA A 14 24.81 -2.69 9.67
CA ALA A 14 24.64 -3.34 10.96
C ALA A 14 25.97 -3.94 11.46
N ARG A 15 26.15 -3.96 12.78
CA ARG A 15 27.30 -4.57 13.45
C ARG A 15 26.79 -5.71 14.32
N VAL A 16 27.32 -6.91 14.13
CA VAL A 16 27.07 -8.00 15.08
C VAL A 16 27.75 -7.63 16.38
N VAL A 17 26.95 -7.55 17.44
CA VAL A 17 27.42 -7.26 18.79
C VAL A 17 27.75 -8.56 19.51
N LYS A 18 26.91 -9.59 19.31
CA LYS A 18 27.06 -10.85 20.02
C LYS A 18 26.41 -12.01 19.27
N TYR A 19 27.00 -13.20 19.40
CA TYR A 19 26.46 -14.45 18.91
C TYR A 19 26.31 -15.41 20.09
N TYR A 20 25.18 -16.09 20.15
CA TYR A 20 24.89 -17.10 21.14
C TYR A 20 24.55 -18.39 20.41
N PRO A 21 25.31 -19.48 20.60
CA PRO A 21 24.97 -20.77 20.02
C PRO A 21 23.68 -21.35 20.62
N GLU A 22 23.11 -22.34 19.94
CA GLU A 22 22.04 -23.17 20.50
C GLU A 22 22.41 -23.70 21.90
N GLU A 23 21.39 -23.88 22.75
CA GLU A 23 21.46 -24.20 24.18
C GLU A 23 22.07 -23.10 25.08
N SER A 24 22.44 -21.94 24.54
CA SER A 24 22.88 -20.81 25.38
C SER A 24 21.78 -20.32 26.31
N HIS A 25 22.13 -20.02 27.56
CA HIS A 25 21.23 -19.41 28.54
C HIS A 25 21.09 -17.89 28.30
N LEU A 26 20.49 -17.51 27.17
CA LEU A 26 20.39 -16.11 26.75
C LEU A 26 19.16 -15.39 27.33
N PHE A 27 18.06 -16.11 27.55
CA PHE A 27 16.79 -15.46 27.93
C PHE A 27 16.77 -15.14 29.41
N THR A 28 17.28 -13.96 29.74
CA THR A 28 16.75 -13.14 30.84
C THR A 28 16.03 -11.95 30.20
N SER A 29 14.77 -12.15 29.82
CA SER A 29 13.98 -11.03 29.31
C SER A 29 13.52 -10.17 30.48
N PRO A 30 13.45 -8.83 30.35
CA PRO A 30 12.57 -8.06 31.23
C PRO A 30 11.19 -8.72 31.16
N GLU A 31 10.51 -8.91 32.28
CA GLU A 31 9.14 -9.44 32.22
C GLU A 31 8.26 -8.35 31.60
N TRP A 32 8.08 -8.44 30.28
CA TRP A 32 7.41 -7.43 29.47
C TRP A 32 5.96 -7.19 29.89
N ARG A 33 5.35 -8.16 30.59
CA ARG A 33 4.03 -8.02 31.22
C ARG A 33 3.96 -6.93 32.28
N HIS A 34 5.10 -6.47 32.81
CA HIS A 34 5.20 -5.46 33.87
C HIS A 34 5.89 -4.16 33.41
N LEU A 35 5.98 -3.92 32.10
CA LEU A 35 6.55 -2.66 31.59
C LEU A 35 5.70 -1.44 31.96
N LEU A 36 4.38 -1.56 31.92
CA LEU A 36 3.46 -0.55 32.40
C LEU A 36 3.28 -0.74 33.91
N ARG A 37 3.78 0.22 34.68
CA ARG A 37 3.62 0.24 36.14
C ARG A 37 2.22 0.73 36.49
N GLU A 38 1.79 0.45 37.73
CA GLU A 38 0.45 0.81 38.22
C GLU A 38 0.20 2.33 38.19
N ASP A 39 1.26 3.14 38.26
CA ASP A 39 1.22 4.60 38.15
C ASP A 39 1.11 5.12 36.70
N GLY A 40 1.00 4.23 35.72
CA GLY A 40 0.92 4.55 34.30
C GLY A 40 2.27 4.89 33.66
N THR A 41 3.37 4.82 34.40
CA THR A 41 4.72 5.03 33.86
C THR A 41 5.28 3.74 33.25
N TYR A 42 6.21 3.89 32.30
CA TYR A 42 6.90 2.75 31.71
C TYR A 42 8.29 2.59 32.32
N GLY A 43 8.62 1.38 32.79
CA GLY A 43 9.95 1.10 33.33
C GLY A 43 10.26 -0.38 33.42
N PHE A 44 11.54 -0.73 33.32
CA PHE A 44 11.98 -2.10 33.56
C PHE A 44 11.82 -2.42 35.07
N GLY A 45 11.13 -3.53 35.39
CA GLY A 45 11.14 -4.09 36.74
C GLY A 45 12.52 -4.64 37.10
N ALA A 46 12.80 -4.84 38.38
CA ALA A 46 14.06 -5.45 38.84
C ALA A 46 14.16 -6.94 38.47
N GLU A 47 13.02 -7.59 38.22
CA GLU A 47 12.92 -9.02 37.95
C GLU A 47 13.14 -9.32 36.46
N ARG A 48 13.99 -10.31 36.20
CA ARG A 48 14.19 -10.86 34.85
C ARG A 48 13.57 -12.25 34.80
N ALA A 49 12.78 -12.52 33.77
CA ALA A 49 12.22 -13.85 33.53
C ALA A 49 13.27 -14.74 32.86
N PHE A 50 13.58 -15.87 33.49
CA PHE A 50 14.44 -16.90 32.89
C PHE A 50 13.58 -17.89 32.10
N CYS A 51 13.71 -17.90 30.78
CA CYS A 51 12.88 -18.72 29.89
C CYS A 51 13.57 -20.01 29.43
N GLY A 52 14.65 -20.43 30.10
CA GLY A 52 15.43 -21.60 29.73
C GLY A 52 16.48 -21.35 28.63
N PRO A 53 17.24 -22.39 28.25
CA PRO A 53 18.22 -22.32 27.17
C PRO A 53 17.57 -22.06 25.81
N ILE A 54 18.27 -21.36 24.92
CA ILE A 54 17.77 -21.04 23.58
C ILE A 54 17.83 -22.25 22.67
N GLN A 55 16.73 -22.59 22.00
CA GLN A 55 16.70 -23.75 21.10
C GLN A 55 17.31 -23.47 19.72
N TRP A 56 17.76 -22.25 19.46
CA TRP A 56 18.35 -21.85 18.17
C TRP A 56 19.48 -20.86 18.40
N PRO A 57 20.49 -20.82 17.52
CA PRO A 57 21.52 -19.80 17.58
C PRO A 57 20.92 -18.40 17.39
N VAL A 58 21.34 -17.45 18.22
CA VAL A 58 20.87 -16.06 18.24
C VAL A 58 22.01 -15.11 17.89
N LEU A 59 21.74 -14.22 16.94
CA LEU A 59 22.63 -13.13 16.57
C LEU A 59 22.04 -11.81 17.08
N VAL A 60 22.81 -11.08 17.89
CA VAL A 60 22.47 -9.72 18.33
C VAL A 60 23.17 -8.74 17.40
N VAL A 61 22.38 -7.92 16.74
CA VAL A 61 22.85 -6.98 15.74
C VAL A 61 22.50 -5.56 16.15
N TYR A 62 23.50 -4.70 16.24
CA TYR A 62 23.37 -3.27 16.47
C TYR A 62 23.31 -2.53 15.15
N PHE A 63 22.40 -1.58 15.07
CA PHE A 63 22.36 -0.62 13.98
C PHE A 63 22.66 0.77 14.53
N PRO A 64 23.69 1.47 14.00
CA PRO A 64 23.94 2.85 14.41
C PRO A 64 22.73 3.74 14.12
N SER A 65 22.44 4.64 15.06
CA SER A 65 21.24 5.51 15.15
C SER A 65 21.00 6.46 13.98
N THR A 66 21.80 6.40 12.92
CA THR A 66 21.59 7.13 11.67
C THR A 66 20.67 6.40 10.68
N LEU A 67 20.03 5.31 11.11
CA LEU A 67 19.09 4.59 10.26
C LEU A 67 17.85 5.44 9.91
N PRO A 68 17.51 5.57 8.62
CA PRO A 68 16.25 6.16 8.21
C PRO A 68 15.07 5.41 8.84
N SER A 69 14.06 6.14 9.30
CA SER A 69 12.80 5.65 9.90
C SER A 69 12.11 4.51 9.13
N ARG A 70 12.42 4.36 7.84
CA ARG A 70 11.96 3.28 6.96
C ARG A 70 12.50 1.88 7.36
N MET A 71 13.69 1.78 7.96
CA MET A 71 14.24 0.49 8.41
C MET A 71 13.65 0.02 9.74
N ALA A 72 13.30 0.94 10.65
CA ALA A 72 12.59 0.59 11.88
C ALA A 72 11.18 0.03 11.60
N ALA A 73 10.51 0.56 10.58
CA ALA A 73 9.23 0.03 10.08
C ALA A 73 9.40 -1.39 9.50
N LEU A 74 10.43 -1.62 8.68
CA LEU A 74 10.73 -2.93 8.10
C LEU A 74 11.03 -4.00 9.16
N VAL A 75 11.77 -3.64 10.22
CA VAL A 75 12.06 -4.54 11.34
C VAL A 75 10.79 -4.87 12.15
N SER A 76 9.92 -3.88 12.38
CA SER A 76 8.60 -4.12 13.02
C SER A 76 7.71 -5.04 12.16
N GLU A 77 7.73 -4.86 10.85
CA GLU A 77 6.96 -5.66 9.91
C GLU A 77 7.48 -7.11 9.84
N LEU A 78 8.80 -7.29 9.81
CA LEU A 78 9.45 -8.62 9.84
C LEU A 78 9.14 -9.39 11.13
N LEU A 79 9.07 -8.72 12.28
CA LEU A 79 8.73 -9.34 13.56
C LEU A 79 7.23 -9.67 13.67
N GLY A 80 6.35 -8.86 13.07
CA GLY A 80 4.90 -9.09 13.06
C GLY A 80 4.43 -10.23 12.15
N MET A 81 5.24 -10.64 11.16
CA MET A 81 4.81 -11.57 10.12
C MET A 81 4.86 -13.07 10.52
N ARG A 82 5.37 -13.46 11.70
CA ARG A 82 5.48 -14.88 12.12
C ARG A 82 5.30 -15.16 13.62
N THR A 83 4.35 -14.52 14.28
CA THR A 83 3.94 -14.91 15.64
C THR A 83 3.02 -16.14 15.57
N ARG A 84 3.25 -17.15 16.42
CA ARG A 84 2.26 -18.23 16.63
C ARG A 84 0.97 -17.58 17.15
N LEU A 85 -0.20 -18.03 16.70
CA LEU A 85 -1.51 -17.46 17.11
C LEU A 85 -1.66 -17.36 18.64
N SER A 86 -1.08 -18.31 19.40
CA SER A 86 -1.12 -18.33 20.86
C SER A 86 -0.26 -17.26 21.55
N THR A 87 0.66 -16.60 20.84
CA THR A 87 1.55 -15.57 21.38
C THR A 87 1.45 -14.23 20.64
N ASP A 88 0.54 -14.12 19.68
CA ASP A 88 0.38 -12.94 18.80
C ASP A 88 -0.03 -11.69 19.58
N GLU A 89 -0.99 -11.79 20.51
CA GLU A 89 -1.43 -10.63 21.30
C GLU A 89 -0.33 -10.14 22.26
N GLY A 90 0.46 -11.05 22.84
CA GLY A 90 1.61 -10.71 23.68
C GLY A 90 2.70 -9.99 22.90
N HIS A 91 3.02 -10.46 21.70
CA HIS A 91 3.99 -9.82 20.82
C HIS A 91 3.50 -8.47 20.29
N ARG A 92 2.25 -8.37 19.86
CA ARG A 92 1.65 -7.09 19.41
C ARG A 92 1.59 -6.07 20.54
N ARG A 93 1.33 -6.51 21.78
CA ARG A 93 1.41 -5.67 22.97
C ARG A 93 2.85 -5.21 23.20
N GLY A 94 3.82 -6.14 23.23
CA GLY A 94 5.25 -5.80 23.40
C GLY A 94 5.78 -4.85 22.32
N ILE A 95 5.39 -5.03 21.05
CA ILE A 95 5.75 -4.11 19.95
C ILE A 95 5.12 -2.73 20.18
N ARG A 96 3.83 -2.65 20.56
CA ARG A 96 3.16 -1.38 20.87
C ARG A 96 3.84 -0.67 22.04
N ASP A 97 4.18 -1.39 23.09
CA ASP A 97 4.79 -0.84 24.31
C ASP A 97 6.21 -0.35 24.03
N VAL A 98 7.00 -1.10 23.25
CA VAL A 98 8.33 -0.66 22.77
C VAL A 98 8.22 0.57 21.88
N GLN A 99 7.24 0.63 20.96
CA GLN A 99 7.02 1.81 20.11
C GLN A 99 6.53 3.03 20.90
N ALA A 100 5.76 2.83 21.96
CA ALA A 100 5.30 3.90 22.86
C ALA A 100 6.47 4.41 23.72
N TYR A 101 7.26 3.50 24.29
CA TYR A 101 8.49 3.82 25.01
C TYR A 101 9.49 4.58 24.13
N MET A 102 9.75 4.09 22.91
CA MET A 102 10.61 4.78 21.95
C MET A 102 10.08 6.19 21.64
N ARG A 103 8.77 6.35 21.42
CA ARG A 103 8.19 7.69 21.18
C ARG A 103 8.29 8.63 22.38
N ALA A 104 8.19 8.11 23.60
CA ALA A 104 8.28 8.90 24.83
C ALA A 104 9.73 9.31 25.18
N TYR A 105 10.73 8.51 24.78
CA TYR A 105 12.12 8.71 25.22
C TYR A 105 13.13 9.04 24.11
N LEU A 106 12.76 8.98 22.82
CA LEU A 106 13.66 9.35 21.71
C LEU A 106 13.96 10.87 21.64
N ASP A 107 13.10 11.74 22.18
CA ASP A 107 13.34 13.19 22.23
C ASP A 107 14.31 13.62 23.35
N HIS A 108 14.70 12.72 24.26
CA HIS A 108 15.59 13.03 25.39
C HIS A 108 16.96 12.36 25.30
N GLY A 109 17.25 11.67 24.19
CA GLY A 109 18.37 10.76 24.10
C GLY A 109 18.14 9.56 25.02
N LEU A 110 18.20 8.36 24.48
CA LEU A 110 18.18 7.16 25.32
C LEU A 110 19.33 7.30 26.33
N PRO A 111 19.09 7.26 27.65
CA PRO A 111 20.18 7.27 28.60
C PRO A 111 21.07 6.09 28.25
N ALA A 112 22.29 6.40 27.81
CA ALA A 112 23.32 5.43 27.50
C ALA A 112 23.87 4.84 28.81
N THR A 113 22.99 4.28 29.63
CA THR A 113 23.36 3.46 30.78
C THR A 113 23.16 2.00 30.37
N GLY A 114 24.11 1.50 29.58
CA GLY A 114 24.44 0.06 29.53
C GLY A 114 23.34 -0.95 29.19
N THR A 115 22.24 -0.58 28.51
CA THR A 115 21.22 -1.52 28.06
C THR A 115 21.09 -1.52 26.54
N ASP A 116 21.50 -2.67 25.98
CA ASP A 116 21.58 -2.99 24.57
C ASP A 116 20.25 -2.74 23.83
N VAL A 117 20.33 -2.14 22.63
CA VAL A 117 19.23 -2.24 21.65
C VAL A 117 19.22 -3.68 21.14
N VAL A 118 18.43 -4.54 21.77
CA VAL A 118 18.35 -5.97 21.41
C VAL A 118 17.41 -6.16 20.23
N CYS A 119 17.95 -6.22 19.01
CA CYS A 119 17.26 -6.83 17.88
C CYS A 119 17.61 -8.32 17.80
N TYR A 120 16.61 -9.18 18.02
CA TYR A 120 16.72 -10.63 17.86
C TYR A 120 16.51 -11.01 16.38
N ALA A 121 17.52 -11.60 15.74
CA ALA A 121 17.34 -12.36 14.50
C ALA A 121 17.35 -13.86 14.85
N ALA A 122 16.16 -14.48 14.88
CA ALA A 122 16.02 -15.92 15.05
C ALA A 122 16.27 -16.62 13.70
N TYR A 123 17.22 -17.56 13.70
CA TYR A 123 17.54 -18.38 12.52
C TYR A 123 16.70 -19.65 12.52
N SER A 124 15.87 -19.84 11.49
CA SER A 124 15.35 -21.15 11.15
C SER A 124 15.62 -21.35 9.66
N SER A 125 16.29 -22.46 9.32
CA SER A 125 16.50 -22.91 7.93
C SER A 125 15.19 -23.22 7.19
N THR A 126 14.05 -23.12 7.88
CA THR A 126 12.68 -23.30 7.40
C THR A 126 11.85 -22.00 7.40
N LEU A 127 12.43 -20.85 7.76
CA LEU A 127 11.83 -19.53 7.60
C LEU A 127 11.87 -19.14 6.13
N ALA A 128 10.90 -19.64 5.35
CA ALA A 128 10.62 -19.14 4.01
C ALA A 128 10.50 -17.61 4.06
N ASN A 129 11.50 -16.93 3.51
CA ASN A 129 11.47 -15.48 3.33
C ASN A 129 10.20 -15.14 2.54
N PRO A 130 9.22 -14.43 3.13
CA PRO A 130 7.97 -14.13 2.44
C PRO A 130 8.22 -13.31 1.18
N CYS A 131 9.27 -12.46 1.17
CA CYS A 131 9.72 -11.73 -0.01
C CYS A 131 10.39 -12.62 -1.09
N ARG A 132 10.57 -13.92 -0.84
CA ARG A 132 10.98 -14.94 -1.84
C ARG A 132 9.83 -15.80 -2.33
N GLN A 133 8.63 -15.68 -1.75
CA GLN A 133 7.45 -16.36 -2.31
C GLN A 133 7.21 -15.84 -3.73
N PRO A 134 6.99 -16.70 -4.74
CA PRO A 134 6.78 -16.26 -6.11
C PRO A 134 5.64 -15.24 -6.25
N GLN A 135 4.58 -15.35 -5.43
CA GLN A 135 3.49 -14.37 -5.41
C GLN A 135 3.96 -13.00 -4.90
N VAL A 136 4.71 -12.97 -3.80
CA VAL A 136 5.23 -11.72 -3.20
C VAL A 136 6.34 -11.12 -4.07
N LEU A 137 7.24 -11.92 -4.65
CA LEU A 137 8.19 -11.45 -5.66
C LEU A 137 7.49 -10.93 -6.91
N GLY A 138 6.40 -11.57 -7.33
CA GLY A 138 5.56 -11.11 -8.43
C GLY A 138 4.97 -9.74 -8.13
N LEU A 139 4.38 -9.57 -6.95
CA LEU A 139 3.87 -8.31 -6.45
C LEU A 139 5.00 -7.28 -6.35
N LEU A 140 6.07 -7.53 -5.62
CA LEU A 140 7.22 -6.62 -5.47
C LEU A 140 7.88 -6.26 -6.80
N LYS A 141 8.00 -7.17 -7.78
CA LYS A 141 8.49 -6.85 -9.14
C LYS A 141 7.51 -5.96 -9.90
N VAL A 142 6.21 -6.19 -9.73
CA VAL A 142 5.15 -5.34 -10.29
C VAL A 142 5.22 -3.96 -9.64
N LEU A 143 5.40 -3.88 -8.33
CA LEU A 143 5.57 -2.65 -7.56
C LEU A 143 6.85 -1.91 -8.00
N ASP A 144 8.02 -2.55 -7.99
CA ASP A 144 9.31 -1.96 -8.40
C ASP A 144 9.29 -1.44 -9.85
N LYS A 145 8.75 -2.23 -10.80
CA LYS A 145 8.66 -1.79 -12.21
C LYS A 145 7.59 -0.73 -12.46
N ARG A 146 6.55 -0.65 -11.61
CA ARG A 146 5.41 0.26 -11.83
C ARG A 146 5.43 1.50 -10.96
N TYR A 147 6.21 1.53 -9.89
CA TYR A 147 6.38 2.72 -9.07
C TYR A 147 7.43 3.64 -9.67
N LYS A 148 7.08 4.91 -9.72
CA LYS A 148 7.95 5.94 -10.28
C LYS A 148 8.92 6.34 -9.19
N LYS A 149 10.23 6.15 -9.44
CA LYS A 149 11.31 6.65 -8.57
C LYS A 149 11.07 8.12 -8.19
N PRO A 150 11.53 8.57 -6.99
CA PRO A 150 11.52 9.99 -6.63
C PRO A 150 12.11 10.79 -7.78
N SER A 151 11.28 11.60 -8.43
CA SER A 151 11.67 12.43 -9.56
C SER A 151 11.10 13.81 -9.31
N SER A 152 11.93 14.85 -9.47
CA SER A 152 11.71 16.26 -9.08
C SER A 152 10.43 16.95 -9.58
N VAL A 153 9.65 16.37 -10.49
CA VAL A 153 8.59 17.11 -11.20
C VAL A 153 7.27 17.25 -10.40
N LYS A 154 6.94 16.28 -9.54
CA LYS A 154 5.67 16.25 -8.75
C LYS A 154 5.83 15.44 -7.47
N ASP A 155 5.17 15.87 -6.41
CA ASP A 155 5.15 15.15 -5.13
C ASP A 155 4.07 14.08 -5.12
N ASP A 156 4.31 13.03 -4.35
CA ASP A 156 3.30 12.07 -3.93
C ASP A 156 2.38 12.68 -2.85
N TRP A 157 1.15 12.18 -2.79
CA TRP A 157 0.23 12.52 -1.72
C TRP A 157 0.44 11.55 -0.56
N THR A 158 0.50 12.11 0.64
CA THR A 158 0.35 11.31 1.86
C THR A 158 -1.02 10.61 1.85
N LEU A 159 -1.13 9.51 2.59
CA LEU A 159 -2.38 8.78 2.76
C LEU A 159 -3.52 9.72 3.22
N ARG A 160 -3.23 10.56 4.22
CA ARG A 160 -4.18 11.56 4.75
C ARG A 160 -4.61 12.57 3.69
N GLN A 161 -3.66 13.10 2.90
CA GLN A 161 -3.99 14.02 1.82
C GLN A 161 -4.89 13.35 0.79
N TRP A 162 -4.54 12.14 0.36
CA TRP A 162 -5.30 11.40 -0.63
C TRP A 162 -6.73 11.11 -0.16
N CYS A 163 -6.91 10.61 1.06
CA CYS A 163 -8.24 10.34 1.63
C CYS A 163 -9.06 11.63 1.67
N HIS A 164 -8.48 12.74 2.10
CA HIS A 164 -9.19 14.00 2.16
C HIS A 164 -9.61 14.51 0.77
N ILE A 165 -8.72 14.42 -0.23
CA ILE A 165 -9.04 14.73 -1.64
C ILE A 165 -10.17 13.83 -2.15
N PHE A 166 -10.10 12.53 -1.87
CA PHE A 166 -11.07 11.56 -2.37
C PHE A 166 -12.48 11.81 -1.82
N HIS A 167 -12.59 12.12 -0.53
CA HIS A 167 -13.87 12.33 0.12
C HIS A 167 -14.42 13.76 -0.02
N SER A 168 -13.55 14.78 -0.09
CA SER A 168 -13.98 16.19 -0.01
C SER A 168 -13.58 17.03 -1.24
N GLY A 169 -12.68 16.54 -2.09
CA GLY A 169 -12.16 17.31 -3.23
C GLY A 169 -13.06 17.32 -4.46
N PHE A 170 -13.97 16.35 -4.59
CA PHE A 170 -14.81 16.16 -5.79
C PHE A 170 -16.27 16.56 -5.53
N LEU A 171 -16.84 17.33 -6.46
CA LEU A 171 -18.25 17.77 -6.38
C LEU A 171 -19.18 16.64 -6.83
N LEU A 172 -19.54 15.73 -5.92
CA LEU A 172 -20.30 14.51 -6.23
C LEU A 172 -21.75 14.76 -6.67
N ASN A 173 -22.29 15.95 -6.42
CA ASN A 173 -23.56 16.39 -7.00
C ASN A 173 -23.46 16.69 -8.51
N ARG A 174 -22.25 16.80 -9.06
CA ARG A 174 -22.00 17.01 -10.49
C ARG A 174 -21.44 15.74 -11.13
N ARG A 175 -21.96 15.42 -12.32
CA ARG A 175 -21.46 14.37 -13.20
C ARG A 175 -19.95 14.43 -13.43
N SER A 176 -19.42 15.62 -13.70
CA SER A 176 -17.97 15.83 -13.83
C SER A 176 -17.19 15.55 -12.55
N GLY A 177 -17.76 15.79 -11.37
CA GLY A 177 -17.11 15.48 -10.09
C GLY A 177 -17.00 13.97 -9.85
N ARG A 178 -18.07 13.21 -10.14
CA ARG A 178 -18.07 11.74 -10.07
C ARG A 178 -17.10 11.13 -11.07
N HIS A 179 -17.09 11.62 -12.31
CA HIS A 179 -16.10 11.28 -13.34
C HIS A 179 -14.66 11.52 -12.86
N HIS A 180 -14.36 12.70 -12.31
CA HIS A 180 -13.01 13.01 -11.83
C HIS A 180 -12.60 12.15 -10.63
N ARG A 181 -13.53 11.80 -9.74
CA ARG A 181 -13.26 10.92 -8.59
C ARG A 181 -12.91 9.50 -9.04
N LEU A 182 -13.66 8.94 -10.00
CA LEU A 182 -13.33 7.63 -10.55
C LEU A 182 -11.99 7.65 -11.29
N LEU A 183 -11.73 8.70 -12.07
CA LEU A 183 -10.45 8.87 -12.75
C LEU A 183 -9.27 8.95 -11.77
N PHE A 184 -9.46 9.63 -10.64
CA PHE A 184 -8.48 9.72 -9.56
C PHE A 184 -8.20 8.36 -8.92
N LEU A 185 -9.25 7.55 -8.70
CA LEU A 185 -9.14 6.17 -8.21
C LEU A 185 -8.26 5.32 -9.15
N PHE A 186 -8.54 5.33 -10.46
CA PHE A 186 -7.81 4.54 -11.45
C PHE A 186 -6.35 4.98 -11.62
N CYS A 187 -6.08 6.29 -11.58
CA CYS A 187 -4.71 6.78 -11.58
C CYS A 187 -3.93 6.36 -10.32
N THR A 188 -4.61 6.16 -9.19
CA THR A 188 -4.01 5.77 -7.92
C THR A 188 -3.88 4.26 -7.81
N LEU A 189 -4.99 3.54 -7.64
CA LEU A 189 -5.03 2.10 -7.37
C LEU A 189 -4.58 1.27 -8.58
N GLY A 190 -4.95 1.68 -9.79
CA GLY A 190 -4.46 1.06 -11.02
C GLY A 190 -2.99 1.41 -11.34
N CYS A 191 -2.39 2.37 -10.63
CA CYS A 191 -1.06 2.92 -10.90
C CYS A 191 -0.89 3.38 -12.36
N LEU A 192 -1.96 3.90 -12.96
CA LEU A 192 -2.00 4.22 -14.38
C LEU A 192 -1.50 5.64 -14.65
N ARG A 193 -0.80 5.83 -15.78
CA ARG A 193 -0.49 7.18 -16.28
C ARG A 193 -1.72 7.76 -16.96
N ARG A 194 -1.79 9.09 -17.05
CA ARG A 194 -2.74 9.82 -17.92
C ARG A 194 -2.83 9.24 -19.33
N GLY A 195 -1.69 8.81 -19.88
CA GLY A 195 -1.61 8.22 -21.22
C GLY A 195 -2.39 6.92 -21.36
N GLY A 196 -2.32 6.05 -20.33
CA GLY A 196 -3.04 4.77 -20.33
C GLY A 196 -4.51 4.93 -19.93
N THR A 197 -4.81 5.72 -18.90
CA THR A 197 -6.20 5.90 -18.42
C THR A 197 -7.13 6.40 -19.50
N LYS A 198 -6.69 7.37 -20.32
CA LYS A 198 -7.56 8.03 -21.30
C LYS A 198 -8.04 7.13 -22.46
N TYR A 199 -7.45 5.94 -22.63
CA TYR A 199 -7.80 4.98 -23.69
C TYR A 199 -8.53 3.73 -23.17
N LEU A 200 -8.75 3.63 -21.87
CA LEU A 200 -9.51 2.52 -21.30
C LEU A 200 -10.94 2.51 -21.82
N ARG A 201 -11.37 1.36 -22.32
CA ARG A 201 -12.75 1.09 -22.74
C ARG A 201 -13.46 0.17 -21.76
N VAL A 202 -14.78 0.19 -21.80
CA VAL A 202 -15.63 -0.76 -21.07
C VAL A 202 -16.56 -1.45 -22.05
N PHE A 203 -16.81 -2.74 -21.84
CA PHE A 203 -17.69 -3.56 -22.66
C PHE A 203 -18.60 -4.32 -21.71
N PHE A 204 -19.90 -4.09 -21.83
CA PHE A 204 -20.90 -4.67 -20.95
C PHE A 204 -22.30 -4.61 -21.56
N GLU A 205 -23.23 -5.33 -20.93
CA GLU A 205 -24.67 -5.22 -21.09
C GLU A 205 -25.28 -4.86 -19.73
N LEU A 206 -26.35 -4.07 -19.75
CA LEU A 206 -27.14 -3.82 -18.54
C LEU A 206 -28.25 -4.87 -18.47
N LEU A 207 -28.32 -5.59 -17.35
CA LEU A 207 -29.36 -6.56 -17.08
C LEU A 207 -30.34 -5.98 -16.05
N GLY A 208 -31.63 -6.20 -16.26
CA GLY A 208 -32.70 -5.72 -15.37
C GLY A 208 -33.27 -4.36 -15.79
N SER A 209 -34.17 -3.83 -14.95
CA SER A 209 -34.85 -2.56 -15.16
C SER A 209 -35.14 -1.84 -13.83
N GLY A 210 -35.34 -0.52 -13.89
CA GLY A 210 -35.61 0.30 -12.71
C GLY A 210 -34.42 0.33 -11.74
N ASP A 211 -34.67 0.05 -10.47
CA ASP A 211 -33.65 0.09 -9.40
C ASP A 211 -32.80 -1.18 -9.31
N GLN A 212 -33.11 -2.22 -10.11
CA GLN A 212 -32.39 -3.50 -10.11
C GLN A 212 -31.57 -3.69 -11.39
N VAL A 213 -30.78 -2.67 -11.74
CA VAL A 213 -29.84 -2.75 -12.86
C VAL A 213 -28.51 -3.37 -12.40
N SER A 214 -28.08 -4.43 -13.07
CA SER A 214 -26.75 -5.03 -12.88
C SER A 214 -25.93 -5.01 -14.18
N ILE A 215 -24.61 -5.10 -14.06
CA ILE A 215 -23.70 -5.07 -15.21
C ILE A 215 -23.23 -6.49 -15.54
N TRP A 216 -23.52 -6.93 -16.76
CA TRP A 216 -22.92 -8.11 -17.35
C TRP A 216 -21.69 -7.71 -18.16
N TRP A 217 -20.50 -8.03 -17.67
CA TRP A 217 -19.25 -7.62 -18.31
C TRP A 217 -18.94 -8.50 -19.52
N LEU A 218 -18.74 -7.85 -20.68
CA LEU A 218 -18.41 -8.53 -21.93
C LEU A 218 -16.90 -8.58 -22.14
N ALA A 219 -16.44 -9.63 -22.84
CA ALA A 219 -15.07 -9.67 -23.33
C ALA A 219 -14.81 -8.53 -24.35
N PRO A 220 -13.61 -7.94 -24.36
CA PRO A 220 -13.26 -6.97 -25.38
C PRO A 220 -13.23 -7.61 -26.78
N PRO A 221 -13.49 -6.85 -27.84
CA PRO A 221 -13.55 -7.38 -29.21
C PRO A 221 -12.19 -7.93 -29.71
N CYS A 222 -11.08 -7.48 -29.12
CA CYS A 222 -9.77 -8.09 -29.34
C CYS A 222 -8.89 -7.99 -28.09
N HIS A 223 -7.97 -8.93 -27.92
CA HIS A 223 -7.07 -9.01 -26.76
C HIS A 223 -6.14 -7.81 -26.60
N SER A 224 -5.88 -7.05 -27.67
CA SER A 224 -5.10 -5.82 -27.61
C SER A 224 -5.92 -4.60 -27.21
N THR A 225 -7.25 -4.62 -27.25
CA THR A 225 -8.04 -3.43 -26.90
C THR A 225 -7.79 -3.03 -25.45
N PRO A 226 -7.37 -1.78 -25.15
CA PRO A 226 -7.28 -1.32 -23.79
C PRO A 226 -8.66 -1.30 -23.13
N HIS A 227 -8.85 -2.06 -22.06
CA HIS A 227 -10.15 -2.30 -21.47
C HIS A 227 -10.11 -2.41 -19.95
N VAL A 228 -11.28 -2.29 -19.34
CA VAL A 228 -11.57 -2.52 -17.93
C VAL A 228 -12.80 -3.42 -17.83
N MET A 229 -12.78 -4.35 -16.88
CA MET A 229 -13.92 -5.18 -16.51
C MET A 229 -13.90 -5.54 -15.02
N VAL A 230 -15.03 -5.97 -14.48
CA VAL A 230 -15.08 -6.63 -13.17
C VAL A 230 -15.09 -8.13 -13.40
N VAL A 231 -14.18 -8.84 -12.73
CA VAL A 231 -14.12 -10.30 -12.70
C VAL A 231 -14.85 -10.76 -11.44
N ARG A 232 -15.82 -11.67 -11.58
CA ARG A 232 -16.68 -12.16 -10.47
C ARG A 232 -16.55 -13.67 -10.23
N ASP A 233 -16.34 -14.45 -11.29
CA ASP A 233 -16.45 -15.92 -11.25
C ASP A 233 -15.10 -16.63 -11.08
N GLU A 234 -14.08 -15.94 -10.56
CA GLU A 234 -12.78 -16.57 -10.31
C GLU A 234 -12.78 -17.28 -8.95
N VAL A 235 -12.65 -18.61 -9.00
CA VAL A 235 -12.78 -19.49 -7.83
C VAL A 235 -11.82 -19.05 -6.72
N GLY A 236 -12.38 -18.79 -5.54
CA GLY A 236 -11.63 -18.42 -4.34
C GLY A 236 -11.21 -16.95 -4.26
N LEU A 237 -11.65 -16.10 -5.20
CA LEU A 237 -11.38 -14.66 -5.18
C LEU A 237 -12.68 -13.86 -5.04
N SER A 238 -12.63 -12.83 -4.20
CA SER A 238 -13.66 -11.79 -4.20
C SER A 238 -13.64 -11.03 -5.54
N PRO A 239 -14.76 -10.45 -5.99
CA PRO A 239 -14.79 -9.67 -7.21
C PRO A 239 -13.70 -8.61 -7.27
N PHE A 240 -13.19 -8.31 -8.45
CA PHE A 240 -12.15 -7.29 -8.59
C PHE A 240 -12.19 -6.61 -9.95
N VAL A 241 -11.67 -5.39 -10.02
CA VAL A 241 -11.50 -4.68 -11.28
C VAL A 241 -10.21 -5.15 -11.94
N GLN A 242 -10.31 -5.63 -13.16
CA GLN A 242 -9.18 -5.95 -14.03
C GLN A 242 -9.14 -4.97 -15.19
N GLY A 243 -7.95 -4.63 -15.67
CA GLY A 243 -7.82 -3.98 -16.95
C GLY A 243 -6.51 -4.30 -17.65
N ALA A 244 -6.49 -4.04 -18.96
CA ALA A 244 -5.31 -4.17 -19.81
C ALA A 244 -5.05 -2.87 -20.56
N LEU A 245 -3.77 -2.54 -20.73
CA LEU A 245 -3.29 -1.43 -21.52
C LEU A 245 -2.22 -1.95 -22.49
N ASP A 246 -2.33 -1.60 -23.76
CA ASP A 246 -1.31 -1.80 -24.79
C ASP A 246 -0.72 -0.46 -25.28
N LEU A 247 -1.31 0.67 -24.86
CA LEU A 247 -0.91 2.04 -25.21
C LEU A 247 -0.45 2.84 -23.96
N ASP A 248 0.86 2.90 -23.71
CA ASP A 248 1.49 3.84 -22.75
C ASP A 248 2.97 4.04 -23.14
N LYS A 249 3.62 5.11 -22.65
CA LYS A 249 5.01 5.48 -23.01
C LYS A 249 6.05 4.35 -22.84
N ASN A 250 5.76 3.33 -22.01
CA ASN A 250 6.64 2.19 -21.76
C ASN A 250 5.91 0.84 -21.95
N VAL A 251 4.86 0.82 -22.77
CA VAL A 251 4.06 -0.37 -23.06
C VAL A 251 4.05 -0.50 -24.57
N ASP A 252 4.35 -1.70 -25.06
CA ASP A 252 4.17 -2.08 -26.45
C ASP A 252 3.16 -3.24 -26.53
N SER A 253 2.69 -3.54 -27.75
CA SER A 253 1.74 -4.62 -28.00
C SER A 253 2.27 -6.01 -27.61
N ARG A 254 3.59 -6.17 -27.43
CA ARG A 254 4.22 -7.42 -27.00
C ARG A 254 4.24 -7.57 -25.47
N LYS A 255 4.07 -6.49 -24.71
CA LYS A 255 4.05 -6.47 -23.25
C LYS A 255 2.89 -5.63 -22.72
N PRO A 256 1.64 -6.05 -22.94
CA PRO A 256 0.47 -5.34 -22.41
C PRO A 256 0.55 -5.26 -20.89
N ARG A 257 0.27 -4.08 -20.36
CA ARG A 257 0.24 -3.81 -18.93
C ARG A 257 -1.14 -4.14 -18.38
N ARG A 258 -1.24 -5.25 -17.66
CA ARG A 258 -2.44 -5.63 -16.91
C ARG A 258 -2.45 -5.00 -15.52
N PHE A 259 -3.56 -4.50 -15.03
CA PHE A 259 -3.68 -4.01 -13.65
C PHE A 259 -4.91 -4.61 -12.99
N TYR A 260 -4.90 -4.55 -11.66
CA TYR A 260 -5.90 -5.12 -10.77
C TYR A 260 -6.22 -4.08 -9.70
N MET A 261 -7.49 -4.00 -9.29
CA MET A 261 -7.92 -3.31 -8.08
C MET A 261 -8.89 -4.23 -7.32
N PRO A 262 -8.68 -4.46 -6.01
CA PRO A 262 -9.56 -5.32 -5.21
C PRO A 262 -10.99 -4.77 -5.17
N SER A 263 -11.95 -5.64 -4.83
CA SER A 263 -13.33 -5.24 -4.51
C SER A 263 -13.39 -4.22 -3.40
N GLU A 264 -12.50 -4.33 -2.40
CA GLU A 264 -12.46 -3.47 -1.23
C GLU A 264 -11.02 -3.09 -0.86
N VAL A 265 -10.84 -1.86 -0.39
CA VAL A 265 -9.60 -1.39 0.24
C VAL A 265 -9.98 -0.79 1.59
N PRO A 266 -10.12 -1.62 2.65
CA PRO A 266 -10.63 -1.16 3.96
C PRO A 266 -9.82 -0.02 4.55
N ALA A 267 -8.49 -0.05 4.43
CA ALA A 267 -7.60 1.01 4.91
C ALA A 267 -7.87 2.39 4.27
N LEU A 268 -8.53 2.42 3.11
CA LEU A 268 -8.93 3.64 2.41
C LEU A 268 -10.45 3.88 2.43
N GLY A 269 -11.24 2.96 3.03
CA GLY A 269 -12.69 3.01 2.97
C GLY A 269 -13.25 2.98 1.54
N LEU A 270 -12.63 2.20 0.65
CA LEU A 270 -13.00 2.15 -0.76
C LEU A 270 -13.61 0.82 -1.15
N ARG A 271 -14.57 0.87 -2.08
CA ARG A 271 -15.14 -0.29 -2.75
C ARG A 271 -15.03 -0.11 -4.27
N PRO A 272 -13.85 -0.34 -4.87
CA PRO A 272 -13.59 0.02 -6.27
C PRO A 272 -14.54 -0.60 -7.30
N VAL A 273 -14.98 -1.84 -7.08
CA VAL A 273 -15.96 -2.51 -7.94
C VAL A 273 -17.27 -1.74 -7.96
N GLU A 274 -17.81 -1.45 -6.77
CA GLU A 274 -19.08 -0.70 -6.64
C GLU A 274 -18.96 0.72 -7.20
N LEU A 275 -17.85 1.41 -6.96
CA LEU A 275 -17.62 2.75 -7.50
C LEU A 275 -17.57 2.78 -9.03
N LEU A 276 -17.04 1.73 -9.67
CA LEU A 276 -16.99 1.61 -11.12
C LEU A 276 -18.39 1.32 -11.68
N GLU A 277 -19.10 0.36 -11.11
CA GLU A 277 -20.43 -0.05 -11.60
C GLU A 277 -21.48 1.03 -11.35
N ASP A 278 -21.51 1.66 -10.17
CA ASP A 278 -22.35 2.82 -9.86
C ASP A 278 -22.10 3.94 -10.87
N TYR A 279 -20.83 4.25 -11.18
CA TYR A 279 -20.51 5.28 -12.16
C TYR A 279 -21.03 4.93 -13.57
N ILE A 280 -20.87 3.67 -13.99
CA ILE A 280 -21.33 3.24 -15.32
C ILE A 280 -22.85 3.35 -15.44
N ILE A 281 -23.58 2.84 -14.45
CA ILE A 281 -25.04 2.87 -14.41
C ILE A 281 -25.53 4.31 -14.30
N ARG A 282 -25.06 5.04 -13.29
CA ARG A 282 -25.54 6.38 -12.95
C ARG A 282 -25.22 7.43 -14.00
N GLU A 283 -24.06 7.34 -14.64
CA GLU A 283 -23.66 8.31 -15.67
C GLU A 283 -24.01 7.85 -17.08
N GLU A 284 -24.66 6.69 -17.23
CA GLU A 284 -25.04 6.09 -18.50
C GLU A 284 -23.84 6.04 -19.46
N VAL A 285 -22.74 5.45 -19.00
CA VAL A 285 -21.55 5.26 -19.83
C VAL A 285 -21.91 4.28 -20.95
N PRO A 286 -21.71 4.59 -22.24
CA PRO A 286 -22.05 3.64 -23.30
C PRO A 286 -21.07 2.46 -23.30
N SER A 287 -21.58 1.25 -23.50
CA SER A 287 -20.77 0.07 -23.79
C SER A 287 -19.94 0.28 -25.06
N GLY A 288 -18.70 -0.21 -25.06
CA GLY A 288 -17.70 -0.02 -26.11
C GLY A 288 -17.02 1.35 -26.12
N SER A 289 -17.49 2.34 -25.35
CA SER A 289 -16.94 3.69 -25.31
C SER A 289 -15.67 3.79 -24.45
N LEU A 290 -15.01 4.95 -24.51
CA LEU A 290 -13.93 5.29 -23.59
C LEU A 290 -14.53 5.53 -22.19
N LEU A 291 -14.08 4.75 -21.20
CA LEU A 291 -14.52 4.88 -19.80
C LEU A 291 -14.33 6.31 -19.28
N PHE A 292 -13.22 6.93 -19.68
CA PHE A 292 -12.89 8.31 -19.33
C PHE A 292 -13.02 9.24 -20.54
N ALA A 293 -14.08 9.11 -21.33
CA ALA A 293 -14.57 10.22 -22.13
C ALA A 293 -15.04 11.36 -21.20
N ALA A 294 -14.87 12.62 -21.61
CA ALA A 294 -15.45 13.72 -20.86
C ALA A 294 -16.99 13.62 -20.92
N PRO A 295 -17.73 13.76 -19.82
CA PRO A 295 -19.18 13.88 -19.89
C PRO A 295 -19.56 15.26 -20.46
N LYS A 296 -20.59 15.28 -21.31
CA LYS A 296 -21.24 16.53 -21.75
C LYS A 296 -22.31 16.90 -20.72
N GLY A 297 -22.28 18.13 -20.22
CA GLY A 297 -23.29 18.77 -19.37
C GLY A 297 -24.28 17.81 -18.67
N GLY A 298 -25.55 17.90 -19.06
CA GLY A 298 -26.63 17.05 -18.55
C GLY A 298 -26.61 15.63 -19.11
N THR A 299 -26.43 15.45 -20.43
CA THR A 299 -26.50 14.13 -21.09
C THR A 299 -25.39 13.94 -22.13
N GLY A 300 -25.02 12.67 -22.36
CA GLY A 300 -24.08 12.26 -23.41
C GLY A 300 -22.59 12.45 -23.09
N TRP A 301 -21.74 12.07 -24.04
CA TRP A 301 -20.29 12.02 -23.86
C TRP A 301 -19.54 12.62 -25.06
N TYR A 302 -18.33 13.10 -24.84
CA TYR A 302 -17.41 13.41 -25.93
C TYR A 302 -16.81 12.12 -26.49
N ALA A 303 -16.57 12.06 -27.80
CA ALA A 303 -15.99 10.88 -28.44
C ALA A 303 -14.48 10.71 -28.15
N GLY A 304 -13.80 11.81 -27.84
CA GLY A 304 -12.35 11.86 -27.66
C GLY A 304 -11.89 11.51 -26.23
N PRO A 305 -10.60 11.15 -26.09
CA PRO A 305 -10.00 10.84 -24.79
C PRO A 305 -9.95 12.08 -23.88
N TYR A 306 -10.22 11.90 -22.59
CA TYR A 306 -10.13 13.00 -21.63
C TYR A 306 -8.69 13.46 -21.39
N THR A 307 -8.45 14.76 -21.55
CA THR A 307 -7.12 15.37 -21.38
C THR A 307 -6.97 16.18 -20.09
N GLY A 308 -8.09 16.47 -19.39
CA GLY A 308 -8.17 17.39 -18.25
C GLY A 308 -7.64 16.87 -16.90
N HIS A 309 -7.02 15.70 -16.84
CA HIS A 309 -6.61 15.00 -15.61
C HIS A 309 -5.88 15.91 -14.60
N ALA A 310 -4.85 16.63 -15.06
CA ALA A 310 -4.03 17.48 -14.18
C ALA A 310 -4.83 18.64 -13.60
N ARG A 311 -5.71 19.25 -14.40
CA ARG A 311 -6.59 20.34 -13.95
C ARG A 311 -7.60 19.82 -12.93
N ALA A 312 -8.24 18.69 -13.21
CA ALA A 312 -9.22 18.08 -12.31
C ALA A 312 -8.64 17.77 -10.93
N PHE A 313 -7.44 17.17 -10.88
CA PHE A 313 -6.84 16.78 -9.60
C PHE A 313 -6.31 17.98 -8.82
N LYS A 314 -5.78 19.01 -9.50
CA LYS A 314 -5.41 20.27 -8.84
C LYS A 314 -6.64 20.95 -8.25
N GLN A 315 -7.75 21.00 -8.98
CA GLN A 315 -9.00 21.56 -8.46
C GLN A 315 -9.52 20.76 -7.27
N ALA A 316 -9.42 19.43 -7.31
CA ALA A 316 -9.82 18.59 -6.19
C ALA A 316 -8.94 18.82 -4.95
N TYR A 317 -7.63 18.95 -5.16
CA TYR A 317 -6.68 19.29 -4.10
C TYR A 317 -6.98 20.67 -3.50
N SER A 318 -7.19 21.71 -4.32
CA SER A 318 -7.53 23.05 -3.83
C SER A 318 -8.87 23.09 -3.07
N ARG A 319 -9.85 22.27 -3.44
CA ARG A 319 -11.11 22.17 -2.68
C ARG A 319 -10.91 21.49 -1.34
N ALA A 320 -10.12 20.41 -1.31
CA ALA A 320 -9.81 19.69 -0.08
C ALA A 320 -8.89 20.52 0.85
N PHE A 321 -8.03 21.36 0.29
CA PHE A 321 -7.10 22.20 1.07
C PHE A 321 -7.15 23.66 0.59
N PRO A 322 -8.18 24.44 0.96
CA PRO A 322 -8.35 25.82 0.47
C PRO A 322 -7.20 26.76 0.81
N GLN A 323 -6.50 26.50 1.92
CA GLN A 323 -5.37 27.30 2.39
C GLN A 323 -4.01 26.83 1.83
N ALA A 324 -3.99 25.75 1.05
CA ALA A 324 -2.75 25.19 0.53
C ALA A 324 -2.16 26.05 -0.60
N ARG A 325 -0.90 26.47 -0.42
CA ARG A 325 -0.14 27.26 -1.41
C ARG A 325 0.64 26.39 -2.39
N ASP A 326 0.62 25.08 -2.19
CA ASP A 326 1.50 24.11 -2.85
C ASP A 326 0.81 23.31 -3.97
N VAL A 327 -0.39 23.74 -4.40
CA VAL A 327 -1.20 23.09 -5.46
C VAL A 327 -0.40 22.78 -6.73
N ALA A 328 0.57 23.63 -7.09
CA ALA A 328 1.41 23.44 -8.28
C ALA A 328 2.30 22.18 -8.21
N ARG A 329 2.63 21.71 -7.01
CA ARG A 329 3.44 20.51 -6.74
C ARG A 329 2.68 19.22 -7.00
N TYR A 330 1.34 19.28 -7.07
CA TYR A 330 0.47 18.12 -7.24
C TYR A 330 -0.20 18.07 -8.61
N SER A 331 -0.37 16.86 -9.16
CA SER A 331 -1.09 16.62 -10.42
C SER A 331 -1.47 15.15 -10.61
N SER A 332 -1.91 14.75 -11.82
CA SER A 332 -2.11 13.32 -12.16
C SER A 332 -0.86 12.45 -12.05
N GLY A 333 0.33 13.05 -12.06
CA GLY A 333 1.57 12.32 -11.75
C GLY A 333 1.68 11.91 -10.28
N SER A 334 1.04 12.64 -9.37
CA SER A 334 1.04 12.41 -7.92
C SER A 334 0.25 11.14 -7.56
N ALA A 335 -0.91 10.96 -8.17
CA ALA A 335 -1.80 9.80 -7.95
C ALA A 335 -1.06 8.46 -8.03
N ARG A 336 -0.38 8.22 -9.17
CA ARG A 336 0.36 6.99 -9.39
C ARG A 336 1.54 6.80 -8.44
N LYS A 337 2.16 7.89 -7.99
CA LYS A 337 3.30 7.81 -7.06
C LYS A 337 2.86 7.44 -5.65
N SER A 338 1.67 7.86 -5.26
CA SER A 338 1.20 7.80 -3.88
C SER A 338 1.01 6.37 -3.39
N LEU A 339 0.46 5.47 -4.23
CA LEU A 339 0.23 4.09 -3.80
C LEU A 339 1.52 3.35 -3.38
N GLY A 340 2.62 3.57 -4.11
CA GLY A 340 3.92 2.96 -3.77
C GLY A 340 4.64 3.62 -2.60
N GLN A 341 4.07 4.69 -2.06
CA GLN A 341 4.52 5.34 -0.83
C GLN A 341 3.76 4.82 0.39
N TRP A 342 2.53 4.35 0.20
CA TRP A 342 1.69 3.81 1.27
C TRP A 342 1.92 2.32 1.53
N LEU A 343 2.38 1.60 0.51
CA LEU A 343 2.93 0.25 0.59
C LEU A 343 4.42 0.32 0.92
#